data_AF-A0A7C4FDR5-F1
#
_entry.id   AF-A0A7C4FDR5-F1
#
_cell.length_a   1.000
_cell.length_b   1.000
_cell.length_c   1.000
_cell.angle_alpha   90.00
_cell.angle_beta   90.00
_cell.angle_gamma   90.00
#
_symmetry.space_group_name_H-M   'P 1'
#
loop_
_entity.id
_entity.type
_entity.pdbx_description
1 polymer ?
#
loop_
_entity_poly.entity_id
_entity_poly.type
_entity_poly.pdbx_seq_one_letter_code
_entity_poly.pdbx_strand_id
1 'polypeptide(L)'
;MEDLLKQLNVVLDAIETGIKEKKFPETIRLYVQQLDRRIREFLTAVEVSVQENTIQTPISPSSRSALYNLRKAYYATLSRLVKEARVDKNRSLEEWRRAVSRIIEEYDRRGLSETPSKIILSYEIKDEGGVRYIALKEVRIFYFELEGILKVDVSSSEAPAQPGQPT
;
A
#
# COMPACT_ATOMS: atom_id res chain seq x y z
N MET A 1 5.67 3.75 19.26
CA MET A 1 5.22 4.01 17.87
C MET A 1 4.45 5.32 17.80
N GLU A 2 3.45 5.53 18.66
CA GLU A 2 2.67 6.79 18.71
C GLU A 2 3.53 8.05 18.89
N ASP A 3 4.51 8.03 19.80
CA ASP A 3 5.42 9.18 20.02
C ASP A 3 6.23 9.55 18.77
N LEU A 4 6.68 8.55 18.01
CA LEU A 4 7.41 8.77 16.76
C LEU A 4 6.51 9.42 15.70
N LEU A 5 5.26 8.95 15.57
CA LEU A 5 4.28 9.54 14.66
C LEU A 5 3.98 11.00 15.02
N LYS A 6 3.84 11.28 16.31
CA LYS A 6 3.62 12.65 16.82
C LYS A 6 4.82 13.56 16.50
N GLN A 7 6.04 13.08 16.70
CA GLN A 7 7.26 13.84 16.36
C GLN A 7 7.37 14.11 14.86
N LEU A 8 7.07 13.13 14.01
CA LEU A 8 7.10 13.29 12.56
C LEU A 8 6.04 14.30 12.06
N ASN A 9 4.85 14.32 12.67
CA ASN A 9 3.84 15.34 12.36
C ASN A 9 4.31 16.75 12.74
N VAL A 10 4.96 16.93 13.89
CA VAL A 10 5.57 18.22 14.26
C VAL A 10 6.63 18.66 13.26
N VAL A 11 7.43 17.72 12.75
CA VAL A 11 8.44 18.02 11.71
C VAL A 11 7.76 18.43 10.40
N LEU A 12 6.69 17.76 9.98
CA LEU A 12 5.91 18.14 8.79
C LEU A 12 5.32 19.56 8.92
N ASP A 13 4.71 19.88 10.06
CA ASP A 13 4.15 21.22 10.32
C ASP A 13 5.24 22.31 10.24
N ALA A 14 6.42 22.03 10.79
CA ALA A 14 7.57 22.95 10.72
C ALA A 14 8.08 23.13 9.28
N ILE A 15 8.10 22.06 8.49
CA ILE A 15 8.48 22.11 7.07
C ILE A 15 7.44 22.91 6.26
N GLU A 16 6.15 22.61 6.41
CA GLU A 16 5.08 23.34 5.71
C GLU A 16 5.12 24.84 6.04
N THR A 17 5.22 25.17 7.33
CA THR A 17 5.31 26.57 7.79
C THR A 17 6.54 27.25 7.20
N GLY A 18 7.71 26.60 7.26
CA GLY A 18 8.95 27.16 6.74
C GLY A 18 8.95 27.34 5.21
N ILE A 19 8.28 26.46 4.46
CA ILE A 19 8.08 26.61 3.01
C ILE A 19 7.15 27.80 2.73
N LYS A 20 6.00 27.87 3.40
CA LYS A 20 5.00 28.93 3.22
C LYS A 20 5.56 30.31 3.54
N GLU A 21 6.34 30.41 4.61
CA GLU A 21 6.96 31.66 5.07
C GLU A 21 8.30 31.96 4.39
N LYS A 22 8.72 31.15 3.40
CA LYS A 22 10.00 31.28 2.68
C LYS A 22 11.22 31.34 3.61
N LYS A 23 11.15 30.66 4.77
CA LYS A 23 12.24 30.58 5.75
C LYS A 23 13.43 29.73 5.29
N PHE A 24 13.22 28.89 4.27
CA PHE A 24 14.28 28.07 3.68
C PHE A 24 14.93 28.76 2.46
N PRO A 25 16.27 28.88 2.43
CA PRO A 25 17.02 29.27 1.24
C PRO A 25 16.64 28.41 0.02
N GLU A 26 16.63 29.01 -1.16
CA GLU A 26 16.22 28.31 -2.39
C GLU A 26 17.06 27.08 -2.71
N THR A 27 18.36 27.14 -2.40
CA THR A 27 19.32 26.04 -2.61
C THR A 27 18.96 24.77 -1.84
N ILE A 28 18.32 24.89 -0.67
CA ILE A 28 17.93 23.75 0.16
C ILE A 28 16.45 23.38 0.04
N ARG A 29 15.63 24.23 -0.61
CA ARG A 29 14.17 24.06 -0.69
C ARG A 29 13.79 22.73 -1.33
N LEU A 30 14.52 22.30 -2.37
CA LEU A 30 14.28 21.01 -3.03
C LEU A 30 14.49 19.83 -2.07
N TYR A 31 15.57 19.84 -1.29
CA TYR A 31 15.87 18.79 -0.31
C TYR A 31 14.81 18.74 0.80
N VAL A 32 14.36 19.92 1.27
CA VAL A 32 13.29 20.02 2.27
C VAL A 32 11.97 19.46 1.72
N GLN A 33 11.62 19.76 0.46
CA GLN A 33 10.44 19.19 -0.20
C GLN A 33 10.54 17.66 -0.39
N GLN A 34 11.74 17.15 -0.71
CA GLN A 34 11.96 15.71 -0.79
C GLN A 34 11.82 15.03 0.57
N LEU A 35 12.30 15.67 1.64
CA LEU A 35 12.15 15.17 3.01
C LEU A 35 10.67 15.15 3.42
N ASP A 36 9.92 16.22 3.17
CA ASP A 36 8.47 16.28 3.37
C ASP A 36 7.76 15.10 2.68
N ARG A 37 8.03 14.90 1.38
CA ARG A 37 7.43 13.82 0.61
C ARG A 37 7.73 12.44 1.21
N ARG A 38 8.99 12.19 1.58
CA ARG A 38 9.43 10.91 2.17
C ARG A 38 8.79 10.67 3.54
N ILE A 39 8.68 11.69 4.39
CA ILE A 39 8.02 11.56 5.69
C ILE A 39 6.54 11.23 5.48
N ARG A 40 5.84 11.87 4.54
CA ARG A 40 4.44 11.54 4.22
C ARG A 40 4.26 10.13 3.66
N GLU A 41 5.14 9.70 2.75
CA GLU A 41 5.16 8.34 2.23
C GLU A 41 5.33 7.32 3.35
N PHE A 42 6.26 7.58 4.28
CA PHE A 42 6.49 6.75 5.46
C PHE A 42 5.27 6.70 6.39
N LEU A 43 4.70 7.85 6.74
CA LEU A 43 3.51 7.92 7.60
C LEU A 43 2.33 7.16 6.98
N THR A 44 2.13 7.29 5.66
CA THR A 44 1.10 6.54 4.93
C THR A 44 1.33 5.03 5.03
N ALA A 45 2.58 4.57 4.87
CA ALA A 45 2.92 3.17 4.99
C ALA A 45 2.70 2.62 6.42
N VAL A 46 3.03 3.41 7.45
CA VAL A 46 2.80 3.04 8.84
C VAL A 46 1.30 3.01 9.17
N GLU A 47 0.54 4.02 8.75
CA GLU A 47 -0.92 4.08 8.97
C GLU A 47 -1.60 2.82 8.39
N VAL A 48 -1.23 2.46 7.17
CA VAL A 48 -1.69 1.22 6.53
C VAL A 48 -1.39 -0.04 7.36
N SER A 49 -0.24 -0.09 8.03
CA SER A 49 0.19 -1.28 8.78
C SER A 49 -0.58 -1.49 10.08
N VAL A 50 -1.17 -0.42 10.64
CA VAL A 50 -1.92 -0.44 11.89
C VAL A 50 -3.44 -0.40 11.68
N GLN A 51 -3.91 -0.18 10.45
CA GLN A 51 -5.34 -0.13 10.15
C GLN A 51 -5.99 -1.51 10.31
N GLU A 52 -6.92 -1.59 11.26
CA GLU A 52 -7.86 -2.70 11.37
C GLU A 52 -8.77 -2.76 10.13
N ASN A 53 -9.33 -3.94 9.87
CA ASN A 53 -10.29 -4.14 8.78
C ASN A 53 -9.77 -3.70 7.40
N THR A 54 -8.58 -4.19 7.04
CA THR A 54 -8.01 -4.02 5.70
C THR A 54 -7.93 -5.36 4.96
N ILE A 55 -8.08 -5.28 3.64
CA ILE A 55 -7.85 -6.39 2.70
C ILE A 55 -6.66 -5.98 1.86
N GLN A 56 -5.56 -6.70 1.98
CA GLN A 56 -4.29 -6.35 1.34
C GLN A 56 -3.87 -7.42 0.33
N THR A 57 -3.35 -6.97 -0.81
CA THR A 57 -2.71 -7.86 -1.79
C THR A 57 -1.21 -7.98 -1.50
N PRO A 58 -0.55 -9.06 -1.96
CA PRO A 58 0.90 -8.99 -2.18
C PRO A 58 1.21 -7.96 -3.28
N ILE A 59 2.50 -7.60 -3.38
CA ILE A 59 3.01 -6.90 -4.56
C ILE A 59 2.81 -7.82 -5.76
N SER A 60 2.10 -7.32 -6.76
CA SER A 60 1.74 -8.05 -7.96
C SER A 60 2.41 -7.41 -9.18
N PRO A 61 2.78 -8.17 -10.20
CA PRO A 61 3.54 -7.64 -11.35
C PRO A 61 2.73 -6.70 -12.25
N SER A 62 1.39 -6.70 -12.14
CA SER A 62 0.51 -5.83 -12.92
C SER A 62 -0.80 -5.55 -12.16
N SER A 63 -1.57 -4.56 -12.65
CA SER A 63 -2.91 -4.24 -12.14
C SER A 63 -3.86 -5.46 -12.18
N ARG A 64 -3.80 -6.27 -13.24
CA ARG A 64 -4.63 -7.47 -13.40
C ARG A 64 -4.32 -8.51 -12.33
N SER A 65 -3.04 -8.76 -12.07
CA SER A 65 -2.62 -9.67 -11.01
C SER A 65 -2.98 -9.13 -9.62
N ALA A 66 -2.84 -7.82 -9.40
CA ALA A 66 -3.25 -7.18 -8.15
C ALA A 66 -4.76 -7.34 -7.91
N LEU A 67 -5.59 -7.05 -8.91
CA LEU A 67 -7.06 -7.22 -8.83
C LEU A 67 -7.48 -8.67 -8.62
N TYR A 68 -6.81 -9.62 -9.28
CA TYR A 68 -7.07 -11.04 -9.06
C TYR A 68 -6.77 -11.45 -7.61
N ASN A 69 -5.64 -11.00 -7.05
CA ASN A 69 -5.30 -11.25 -5.66
C ASN A 69 -6.26 -10.54 -4.69
N LEU A 70 -6.67 -9.30 -4.99
CA LEU A 70 -7.65 -8.56 -4.21
C LEU A 70 -8.99 -9.29 -4.18
N ARG A 71 -9.46 -9.80 -5.32
CA ARG A 71 -10.68 -10.60 -5.41
C ARG A 71 -10.60 -11.81 -4.49
N LYS A 72 -9.54 -12.61 -4.57
CA LYS A 72 -9.38 -13.79 -3.70
C LYS A 72 -9.44 -13.41 -2.21
N ALA A 73 -8.69 -12.37 -1.82
CA ALA A 73 -8.65 -11.89 -0.44
C ALA A 73 -10.01 -11.35 0.04
N TYR A 74 -10.74 -10.66 -0.84
CA TYR A 74 -12.09 -10.18 -0.57
C TYR A 74 -13.08 -11.32 -0.34
N TYR A 75 -13.12 -12.32 -1.22
CA TYR A 75 -14.05 -13.45 -1.06
C TYR A 75 -13.74 -14.30 0.18
N ALA A 76 -12.47 -14.43 0.56
CA ALA A 76 -12.08 -15.07 1.82
C ALA A 76 -12.59 -14.27 3.03
N THR A 77 -12.41 -12.95 3.01
CA THR A 77 -12.89 -12.04 4.06
C THR A 77 -14.41 -12.06 4.17
N LEU A 78 -15.12 -11.98 3.03
CA LEU A 78 -16.57 -12.03 2.97
C LEU A 78 -17.09 -13.36 3.54
N SER A 79 -16.51 -14.49 3.12
CA SER A 79 -16.94 -15.81 3.60
C SER A 79 -16.76 -15.98 5.11
N ARG A 80 -15.71 -15.38 5.68
CA ARG A 80 -15.48 -15.31 7.13
C ARG A 80 -16.53 -14.42 7.82
N LEU A 81 -16.71 -13.19 7.35
CA LEU A 81 -17.60 -12.20 7.98
C LEU A 81 -19.08 -12.58 7.88
N VAL A 82 -19.49 -13.33 6.86
CA VAL A 82 -20.85 -13.89 6.78
C VAL A 82 -21.12 -14.80 7.98
N LYS A 83 -20.11 -15.56 8.46
CA LYS A 83 -20.25 -16.45 9.62
C LYS A 83 -20.10 -15.70 10.94
N GLU A 84 -19.09 -14.86 11.05
CA GLU A 84 -18.70 -14.22 12.31
C GLU A 84 -19.57 -13.00 12.65
N ALA A 85 -19.83 -12.14 11.66
CA ALA A 85 -20.51 -10.86 11.85
C ALA A 85 -21.91 -10.82 11.23
N ARG A 86 -22.35 -11.94 10.62
CA ARG A 86 -23.65 -12.08 9.94
C ARG A 86 -23.89 -10.99 8.89
N VAL A 87 -22.85 -10.60 8.17
CA VAL A 87 -23.00 -9.64 7.07
C VAL A 87 -23.80 -10.25 5.92
N ASP A 88 -24.65 -9.44 5.30
CA ASP A 88 -25.38 -9.75 4.09
C ASP A 88 -24.40 -9.86 2.93
N LYS A 89 -24.37 -11.05 2.33
CA LYS A 89 -23.48 -11.39 1.24
C LYS A 89 -23.78 -10.59 -0.02
N ASN A 90 -25.05 -10.43 -0.36
CA ASN A 90 -25.46 -9.80 -1.62
C ASN A 90 -25.15 -8.31 -1.59
N ARG A 91 -25.51 -7.64 -0.49
CA ARG A 91 -25.22 -6.22 -0.28
C ARG A 91 -23.72 -5.95 -0.28
N SER A 92 -22.93 -6.79 0.39
CA SER A 92 -21.47 -6.66 0.38
C SER A 92 -20.88 -6.88 -1.04
N LEU A 93 -21.48 -7.76 -1.84
CA LEU A 93 -21.05 -7.97 -3.24
C LEU A 93 -21.38 -6.78 -4.14
N GLU A 94 -22.45 -6.03 -3.88
CA GLU A 94 -22.75 -4.79 -4.60
C GLU A 94 -21.68 -3.73 -4.36
N GLU A 95 -21.31 -3.51 -3.09
CA GLU A 95 -20.25 -2.58 -2.70
C GLU A 95 -18.90 -2.98 -3.33
N TRP A 96 -18.58 -4.28 -3.32
CA TRP A 96 -17.40 -4.81 -3.98
C TRP A 96 -17.34 -4.48 -5.47
N ARG A 97 -18.43 -4.71 -6.22
CA ARG A 97 -18.46 -4.42 -7.66
C ARG A 97 -18.19 -2.94 -7.93
N ARG A 98 -18.80 -2.04 -7.15
CA ARG A 98 -18.59 -0.59 -7.27
C ARG A 98 -17.14 -0.20 -7.01
N ALA A 99 -16.52 -0.76 -5.97
CA ALA A 99 -15.12 -0.48 -5.65
C ALA A 99 -14.17 -1.00 -6.73
N VAL A 100 -14.38 -2.24 -7.22
CA VAL A 100 -13.54 -2.81 -8.28
C VAL A 100 -13.61 -1.99 -9.56
N SER A 101 -14.81 -1.57 -9.98
CA SER A 101 -14.97 -0.70 -11.16
C SER A 101 -14.15 0.58 -11.02
N ARG A 102 -14.23 1.25 -9.86
CA ARG A 102 -13.44 2.46 -9.58
C ARG A 102 -11.94 2.21 -9.60
N ILE A 103 -11.48 1.08 -9.06
CA ILE A 103 -10.06 0.72 -9.06
C ILE A 103 -9.56 0.52 -10.50
N ILE A 104 -10.31 -0.21 -11.32
CA ILE A 104 -9.98 -0.43 -12.74
C ILE A 104 -9.91 0.90 -13.48
N GLU A 105 -10.92 1.75 -13.32
CA GLU A 105 -10.95 3.08 -13.94
C GLU A 105 -9.75 3.94 -13.56
N GLU A 106 -9.29 3.88 -12.30
CA GLU A 106 -8.10 4.64 -11.87
C GLU A 106 -6.81 4.08 -12.46
N TYR A 107 -6.65 2.75 -12.53
CA TYR A 107 -5.50 2.13 -13.21
C TYR A 107 -5.41 2.56 -14.68
N ASP A 108 -6.55 2.49 -15.40
CA ASP A 108 -6.61 2.82 -16.81
C ASP A 108 -6.37 4.32 -17.04
N ARG A 109 -7.00 5.19 -16.24
CA ARG A 109 -6.83 6.65 -16.30
C ARG A 109 -5.36 7.07 -16.10
N ARG A 110 -4.62 6.37 -15.25
CA ARG A 110 -3.23 6.68 -14.91
C ARG A 110 -2.21 5.95 -15.80
N GLY A 111 -2.65 5.05 -16.69
CA GLY A 111 -1.76 4.24 -17.51
C GLY A 111 -0.91 3.25 -16.70
N LEU A 112 -1.41 2.78 -15.55
CA LEU A 112 -0.67 1.92 -14.61
C LEU A 112 -0.97 0.43 -14.80
N SER A 113 -1.58 0.03 -15.92
CA SER A 113 -2.11 -1.32 -16.10
C SER A 113 -1.04 -2.41 -16.03
N GLU A 114 0.16 -2.12 -16.52
CA GLU A 114 1.33 -3.03 -16.54
C GLU A 114 2.33 -2.72 -15.41
N THR A 115 2.01 -1.79 -14.51
CA THR A 115 2.89 -1.39 -13.42
C THR A 115 2.75 -2.35 -12.24
N PRO A 116 3.86 -2.84 -11.65
CA PRO A 116 3.83 -3.60 -10.41
C PRO A 116 3.12 -2.80 -9.32
N SER A 117 2.19 -3.43 -8.61
CA SER A 117 1.38 -2.73 -7.62
C SER A 117 0.88 -3.61 -6.48
N LYS A 118 0.56 -2.96 -5.36
CA LYS A 118 -0.12 -3.52 -4.18
C LYS A 118 -1.36 -2.69 -3.90
N ILE A 119 -2.48 -3.36 -3.67
CA ILE A 119 -3.75 -2.72 -3.33
C ILE A 119 -4.06 -2.98 -1.86
N ILE A 120 -4.53 -1.95 -1.18
CA ILE A 120 -4.99 -1.99 0.20
C ILE A 120 -6.38 -1.39 0.23
N LEU A 121 -7.36 -2.22 0.58
CA LEU A 121 -8.77 -1.86 0.62
C LEU A 121 -9.23 -1.85 2.07
N SER A 122 -9.57 -0.68 2.59
CA SER A 122 -10.14 -0.54 3.93
C SER A 122 -11.66 -0.71 3.89
N TYR A 123 -12.21 -1.32 4.94
CA TYR A 123 -13.64 -1.53 5.05
C TYR A 123 -14.12 -1.33 6.49
N GLU A 124 -15.42 -1.16 6.63
CA GLU A 124 -16.12 -1.22 7.90
C GLU A 124 -17.37 -2.09 7.76
N ILE A 125 -17.93 -2.52 8.89
CA ILE A 125 -19.23 -3.21 8.91
C ILE A 125 -20.29 -2.16 9.27
N LYS A 126 -21.16 -1.84 8.32
CA LYS A 126 -22.31 -0.97 8.56
C LYS A 126 -23.54 -1.80 8.84
N ASP A 127 -24.48 -1.22 9.59
CA ASP A 127 -25.81 -1.76 9.84
C ASP A 127 -26.83 -0.73 9.35
N GLU A 128 -27.58 -1.07 8.29
CA GLU A 128 -28.64 -0.23 7.72
C GLU A 128 -29.95 -1.00 7.79
N GLY A 129 -30.84 -0.58 8.69
CA GLY A 129 -32.16 -1.20 8.84
C GLY A 129 -32.10 -2.68 9.25
N GLY A 130 -31.09 -3.08 10.04
CA GLY A 130 -30.91 -4.47 10.47
C GLY A 130 -30.14 -5.34 9.46
N VAL A 131 -29.76 -4.78 8.31
CA VAL A 131 -28.92 -5.45 7.32
C VAL A 131 -27.48 -5.00 7.53
N ARG A 132 -26.65 -5.90 8.06
CA ARG A 132 -25.21 -5.64 8.18
C ARG A 132 -24.50 -5.92 6.87
N TYR A 133 -23.54 -5.10 6.46
CA TYR A 133 -22.78 -5.36 5.23
C TYR A 133 -21.37 -4.77 5.30
N ILE A 134 -20.48 -5.27 4.44
CA ILE A 134 -19.13 -4.73 4.28
C ILE A 134 -19.22 -3.45 3.44
N ALA A 135 -19.01 -2.30 4.08
CA ALA A 135 -18.91 -1.01 3.41
C ALA A 135 -17.44 -0.71 3.13
N LEU A 136 -17.09 -0.50 1.86
CA LEU A 136 -15.73 -0.22 1.43
C LEU A 136 -15.46 1.28 1.54
N LYS A 137 -14.39 1.68 2.24
CA LYS A 137 -14.14 3.09 2.58
C LYS A 137 -13.13 3.75 1.64
N GLU A 138 -11.94 3.18 1.59
CA GLU A 138 -10.81 3.75 0.87
C GLU A 138 -10.01 2.64 0.19
N VAL A 139 -9.49 2.94 -0.99
CA VAL A 139 -8.48 2.11 -1.64
C VAL A 139 -7.19 2.89 -1.78
N ARG A 140 -6.09 2.26 -1.38
CA ARG A 140 -4.74 2.78 -1.57
C ARG A 140 -4.00 1.85 -2.53
N ILE A 141 -3.50 2.44 -3.62
CA ILE A 141 -2.75 1.73 -4.66
C ILE A 141 -1.30 2.16 -4.55
N PHE A 142 -0.46 1.24 -4.10
CA PHE A 142 0.99 1.39 -4.16
C PHE A 142 1.43 0.87 -5.52
N TYR A 143 2.15 1.68 -6.29
CA TYR A 143 2.75 1.28 -7.55
C TYR A 143 4.26 1.46 -7.47
N PHE A 144 4.99 0.61 -8.17
CA PHE A 144 6.43 0.52 -8.05
C PHE A 144 7.09 0.62 -9.42
N GLU A 145 8.21 1.33 -9.46
CA GLU A 145 9.08 1.39 -10.62
C GLU A 145 10.24 0.39 -10.48
N LEU A 146 10.85 0.03 -11.62
CA LEU A 146 12.04 -0.81 -11.62
C LEU A 146 13.20 -0.03 -10.99
N GLU A 147 13.69 -0.51 -9.85
CA GLU A 147 14.84 0.11 -9.16
C GLU A 147 16.17 -0.18 -9.87
N GLY A 148 16.30 -1.38 -10.46
CA GLY A 148 17.51 -1.77 -11.18
C GLY A 148 17.46 -3.22 -11.65
N ILE A 149 18.53 -3.62 -12.36
CA ILE A 149 18.71 -5.00 -12.83
C ILE A 149 20.04 -5.51 -12.29
N LEU A 150 19.98 -6.61 -11.56
CA LEU A 150 21.16 -7.29 -11.02
C LEU A 150 21.36 -8.59 -11.79
N LYS A 151 22.42 -8.65 -12.60
CA LYS A 151 22.81 -9.88 -13.29
C LYS A 151 23.65 -10.73 -12.34
N VAL A 152 23.19 -11.93 -12.05
CA VAL A 152 23.93 -12.92 -11.26
C VAL A 152 24.32 -14.06 -12.20
N ASP A 153 25.61 -14.37 -12.26
CA ASP A 153 26.08 -15.58 -12.92
C ASP A 153 25.94 -16.75 -11.93
N VAL A 154 25.13 -17.74 -12.28
CA VAL A 154 24.87 -18.92 -11.45
C VAL A 154 25.74 -20.12 -11.82
N SER A 155 26.66 -19.96 -12.78
CA SER A 155 27.53 -21.03 -13.25
C SER A 155 28.79 -21.24 -12.39
N SER A 156 29.15 -20.28 -11.54
CA SER A 156 30.32 -20.38 -10.66
C SER A 156 29.96 -21.06 -9.33
N SER A 157 30.23 -22.37 -9.22
CA SER A 157 30.35 -23.04 -7.93
C SER A 157 31.74 -22.77 -7.33
N GLU A 158 31.99 -21.57 -6.81
CA GLU A 158 33.14 -21.36 -5.94
C GLU A 158 32.82 -21.99 -4.59
N ALA A 159 33.28 -23.24 -4.40
CA ALA A 159 33.40 -23.81 -3.08
C ALA A 159 34.29 -22.89 -2.24
N PRO A 160 33.93 -22.60 -0.97
CA PRO A 160 34.81 -21.79 -0.12
C PRO A 160 36.18 -22.48 -0.02
N ALA A 161 37.22 -21.78 -0.43
CA ALA A 161 38.60 -22.26 -0.36
C ALA A 161 38.90 -22.68 1.09
N GLN A 162 39.16 -23.96 1.31
CA GLN A 162 39.62 -24.43 2.61
C GLN A 162 41.05 -23.90 2.84
N PRO A 163 41.31 -23.23 3.97
CA PRO A 163 42.65 -22.73 4.26
C PRO A 163 43.56 -23.88 4.69
N GLY A 164 44.59 -24.13 3.90
CA GLY A 164 45.81 -24.80 4.33
C GLY A 164 46.04 -26.19 3.76
N GLN A 165 46.84 -26.26 2.69
CA GLN A 165 47.86 -27.30 2.58
C GLN A 165 49.18 -26.67 2.09
N PRO A 166 50.31 -26.92 2.78
CA PRO A 166 51.62 -26.39 2.41
C PRO A 166 52.21 -27.14 1.20
N THR A 167 53.06 -26.40 0.48
CA THR A 167 53.86 -26.77 -0.70
C THR A 167 54.68 -28.04 -0.56
#